data_AF-A0A1Q5ISQ2-F1
#
_entry.id   AF-A0A1Q5ISQ2-F1
#
_cell.length_a   1.000
_cell.length_b   1.000
_cell.length_c   1.000
_cell.angle_alpha   90.00
_cell.angle_beta   90.00
_cell.angle_gamma   90.00
#
_symmetry.space_group_name_H-M   'P 1'
#
loop_
_entity.id
_entity.type
_entity.pdbx_description
1 polymer ?
#
loop_
_entity_poly.entity_id
_entity_poly.type
_entity_poly.pdbx_seq_one_letter_code
_entity_poly.pdbx_strand_id
1 'polypeptide(L)'
;MNMSAWKRAGVAVTAVAVVTGVAGCQDGDGKAAGADKAQTQSLGDITKVIRTAYEKTSAAKSAKIRMTMELPAGLEGGGGTMEMTGVQGWDPTVMDITVKGSMLGAANGGGPDKMRMIMLGNVMYMDMGAEQAAQMDGKRWMKLDMQAAAEASGDKALSKSMTGGLENMNQDPAKQLALLLDSPNLKHLGAEKVEGAETQHYKGTLTLEQMVATNKSLDVLSEKDRAALVESVKKAGITAYDTEVWVREDGYPARMDIGMKSAQGTVTMGMYFSDYGSKATVQAPPAKDTVDLFEMLKGLGAGGGKA
;
A
#
# COMPACT_ATOMS: atom_id res chain seq x y z
N MET A 1 44.43 -40.25 32.08
CA MET A 1 44.88 -39.50 33.27
C MET A 1 43.75 -38.57 33.72
N ASN A 2 43.52 -38.52 35.03
CA ASN A 2 42.56 -37.78 35.88
C ASN A 2 41.85 -36.57 35.22
N MET A 3 40.52 -36.37 35.28
CA MET A 3 39.53 -36.37 36.40
C MET A 3 39.72 -35.29 37.48
N SER A 4 38.85 -34.26 37.44
CA SER A 4 38.07 -33.74 38.59
C SER A 4 37.05 -32.68 38.09
N ALA A 5 35.78 -32.51 38.49
CA ALA A 5 34.82 -33.14 39.42
C ALA A 5 34.29 -32.19 40.52
N TRP A 6 33.07 -31.67 40.32
CA TRP A 6 32.07 -31.24 41.32
C TRP A 6 30.69 -31.58 40.69
N LYS A 7 29.73 -32.35 41.26
CA LYS A 7 29.26 -32.62 42.65
C LYS A 7 28.93 -31.31 43.38
N ARG A 8 27.76 -31.04 43.97
CA ARG A 8 26.55 -31.80 44.40
C ARG A 8 25.35 -30.81 44.39
N ALA A 9 24.06 -31.16 44.39
CA ALA A 9 23.32 -32.43 44.37
C ALA A 9 21.91 -32.17 43.75
N GLY A 10 20.88 -32.96 44.08
CA GLY A 10 19.47 -32.67 43.77
C GLY A 10 18.54 -32.94 44.96
N VAL A 11 17.31 -32.42 44.91
CA VAL A 11 16.18 -32.80 45.78
C VAL A 11 14.91 -32.78 44.92
N ALA A 12 14.15 -33.88 44.94
CA ALA A 12 12.78 -33.91 44.45
C ALA A 12 11.83 -33.88 45.65
N VAL A 13 10.79 -33.03 45.59
CA VAL A 13 9.63 -33.11 46.50
C VAL A 13 8.38 -32.96 45.66
N THR A 14 7.70 -34.07 45.43
CA THR A 14 6.28 -34.10 45.08
C THR A 14 5.46 -33.79 46.33
N ALA A 15 4.57 -32.81 46.26
CA ALA A 15 3.55 -32.56 47.27
C ALA A 15 2.18 -32.47 46.59
N VAL A 16 1.42 -33.56 46.63
CA VAL A 16 0.00 -33.56 46.28
C VAL A 16 -0.77 -33.09 47.51
N ALA A 17 -1.60 -32.05 47.35
CA ALA A 17 -2.57 -31.63 48.34
C ALA A 17 -3.97 -31.66 47.71
N VAL A 18 -4.83 -32.54 48.23
CA VAL A 18 -6.26 -32.70 47.87
C VAL A 18 -7.02 -32.88 49.20
N VAL A 19 -8.34 -32.60 49.19
CA VAL A 19 -9.29 -32.71 50.34
C VAL A 19 -9.15 -31.51 51.31
N THR A 20 -10.16 -30.73 51.70
CA THR A 20 -11.65 -30.69 51.54
C THR A 20 -12.06 -29.20 51.55
N GLY A 21 -13.21 -28.73 51.04
CA GLY A 21 -14.52 -29.36 50.95
C GLY A 21 -15.41 -28.92 52.12
N VAL A 22 -16.04 -27.74 52.01
CA VAL A 22 -17.16 -27.32 52.87
C VAL A 22 -18.30 -26.90 51.94
N ALA A 23 -19.45 -27.58 52.04
CA ALA A 23 -20.63 -27.27 51.25
C ALA A 23 -21.42 -26.13 51.90
N GLY A 24 -21.71 -25.08 51.13
CA GLY A 24 -22.75 -24.11 51.42
C GLY A 24 -23.68 -24.04 50.22
N CYS A 25 -24.87 -24.63 50.34
CA CYS A 25 -25.89 -24.51 49.31
C CYS A 25 -26.47 -23.09 49.32
N GLN A 26 -26.39 -22.39 48.19
CA GLN A 26 -27.30 -21.29 47.91
C GLN A 26 -27.58 -21.24 46.41
N ASP A 27 -28.86 -21.35 46.03
CA ASP A 27 -29.33 -21.05 44.68
C ASP A 27 -28.97 -19.61 44.32
N GLY A 28 -28.38 -19.42 43.15
CA GLY A 28 -27.95 -18.12 42.66
C GLY A 28 -27.12 -18.23 41.39
N ASP A 29 -27.67 -17.71 40.30
CA ASP A 29 -27.14 -17.70 38.93
C ASP A 29 -25.62 -17.84 38.76
N GLY A 30 -25.22 -18.93 38.11
CA GLY A 30 -23.84 -19.24 37.75
C GLY A 30 -23.24 -18.25 36.75
N LYS A 31 -22.81 -17.10 37.25
CA LYS A 31 -22.10 -16.06 36.50
C LYS A 31 -20.72 -16.54 36.08
N ALA A 32 -20.63 -17.12 34.88
CA ALA A 32 -19.35 -17.42 34.23
C ALA A 32 -18.58 -16.10 33.98
N ALA A 33 -17.46 -15.92 34.69
CA ALA A 33 -16.60 -14.77 34.52
C ALA A 33 -15.59 -15.01 33.38
N GLY A 34 -15.44 -14.02 32.49
CA GLY A 34 -14.20 -13.89 31.70
C GLY A 34 -14.25 -14.25 30.22
N ALA A 35 -15.40 -14.11 29.54
CA ALA A 35 -15.34 -13.75 28.12
C ALA A 35 -15.26 -12.21 28.04
N ASP A 36 -14.13 -11.67 27.58
CA ASP A 36 -14.03 -10.25 27.23
C ASP A 36 -15.04 -9.96 26.13
N LYS A 37 -16.18 -9.36 26.51
CA LYS A 37 -17.09 -8.75 25.54
C LYS A 37 -16.30 -7.66 24.84
N ALA A 38 -15.90 -7.90 23.59
CA ALA A 38 -15.43 -6.87 22.69
C ALA A 38 -16.44 -5.73 22.74
N GLN A 39 -16.06 -4.63 23.40
CA GLN A 39 -16.92 -3.45 23.49
C GLN A 39 -17.06 -2.90 22.08
N THR A 40 -18.26 -3.00 21.51
CA THR A 40 -18.58 -2.36 20.24
C THR A 40 -18.30 -0.87 20.36
N GLN A 41 -17.20 -0.42 19.75
CA GLN A 41 -16.79 0.99 19.80
C GLN A 41 -17.89 1.85 19.18
N SER A 42 -18.14 3.04 19.75
CA SER A 42 -19.08 3.97 19.12
C SER A 42 -18.50 4.52 17.82
N LEU A 43 -19.34 4.94 16.88
CA LEU A 43 -18.87 5.57 15.64
C LEU A 43 -17.98 6.81 15.92
N GLY A 44 -18.23 7.53 17.02
CA GLY A 44 -17.39 8.64 17.46
C GLY A 44 -15.98 8.20 17.89
N ASP A 45 -15.88 7.10 18.66
CA ASP A 45 -14.59 6.53 19.08
C ASP A 45 -13.79 6.03 17.87
N ILE A 46 -14.46 5.30 16.96
CA ILE A 46 -13.86 4.80 15.72
C ILE A 46 -13.32 5.95 14.88
N THR A 47 -14.15 6.97 14.65
CA THR A 47 -13.76 8.18 13.89
C THR A 47 -12.55 8.88 14.53
N LYS A 48 -12.48 8.93 15.87
CA LYS A 48 -11.36 9.52 16.61
C LYS A 48 -10.07 8.72 16.43
N VAL A 49 -10.12 7.39 16.42
CA VAL A 49 -8.94 6.54 16.17
C VAL A 49 -8.44 6.74 14.75
N ILE A 50 -9.30 6.64 13.73
CA ILE A 50 -8.91 6.81 12.32
C ILE A 50 -8.39 8.23 12.06
N ARG A 51 -8.99 9.27 12.68
CA ARG A 51 -8.47 10.65 12.59
C ARG A 51 -7.09 10.81 13.23
N THR A 52 -6.86 10.19 14.38
CA THR A 52 -5.54 10.20 15.03
C THR A 52 -4.50 9.51 14.14
N ALA A 53 -4.87 8.40 13.50
CA ALA A 53 -4.02 7.71 12.55
C ALA A 53 -3.73 8.54 11.30
N TYR A 54 -4.74 9.26 10.77
CA TYR A 54 -4.59 10.20 9.67
C TYR A 54 -3.58 11.30 10.00
N GLU A 55 -3.76 11.97 11.14
CA GLU A 55 -2.90 13.07 11.59
C GLU A 55 -1.45 12.63 11.78
N LYS A 56 -1.22 11.49 12.47
CA LYS A 56 0.13 10.93 12.67
C LYS A 56 0.78 10.47 11.36
N THR A 57 0.04 9.79 10.51
CA THR A 57 0.54 9.30 9.21
C THR A 57 0.91 10.46 8.30
N SER A 58 0.05 11.48 8.20
CA SER A 58 0.32 12.72 7.47
C SER A 58 1.61 13.39 7.97
N ALA A 59 1.76 13.55 9.30
CA ALA A 59 2.95 14.14 9.91
C ALA A 59 4.25 13.32 9.72
N ALA A 60 4.16 12.00 9.60
CA ALA A 60 5.32 11.12 9.39
C ALA A 60 5.94 11.24 7.99
N LYS A 61 5.16 11.68 6.98
CA LYS A 61 5.57 11.91 5.58
C LYS A 61 6.17 10.74 4.80
N SER A 62 6.52 9.64 5.48
CA SER A 62 7.25 8.49 4.94
C SER A 62 7.15 7.26 5.83
N ALA A 63 7.34 6.07 5.24
CA ALA A 63 7.45 4.79 5.93
C ALA A 63 8.21 3.76 5.06
N LYS A 64 8.68 2.67 5.67
CA LYS A 64 8.97 1.44 4.95
C LYS A 64 7.67 0.73 4.60
N ILE A 65 7.59 0.22 3.38
CA ILE A 65 6.43 -0.49 2.86
C ILE A 65 6.78 -1.90 2.38
N ARG A 66 5.83 -2.82 2.58
CA ARG A 66 5.69 -4.07 1.80
C ARG A 66 4.27 -4.11 1.24
N MET A 67 4.13 -3.95 -0.06
CA MET A 67 2.86 -3.96 -0.77
C MET A 67 2.75 -5.23 -1.62
N THR A 68 1.57 -5.84 -1.64
CA THR A 68 1.19 -6.94 -2.54
C THR A 68 -0.08 -6.54 -3.26
N MET A 69 -0.06 -6.52 -4.59
CA MET A 69 -1.19 -6.22 -5.46
C MET A 69 -1.51 -7.43 -6.33
N GLU A 70 -2.79 -7.77 -6.45
CA GLU A 70 -3.29 -8.81 -7.33
C GLU A 70 -4.36 -8.22 -8.26
N LEU A 71 -4.19 -8.45 -9.56
CA LEU A 71 -5.12 -8.02 -10.60
C LEU A 71 -5.83 -9.25 -11.18
N PRO A 72 -7.17 -9.26 -11.28
CA PRO A 72 -7.93 -10.40 -11.76
C PRO A 72 -7.66 -10.65 -13.25
N ALA A 73 -7.65 -11.93 -13.64
CA ALA A 73 -7.33 -12.38 -14.99
C ALA A 73 -8.25 -11.81 -16.10
N GLY A 74 -9.44 -11.30 -15.74
CA GLY A 74 -10.42 -10.72 -16.67
C GLY A 74 -10.17 -9.25 -17.05
N LEU A 75 -9.12 -8.60 -16.54
CA LEU A 75 -8.77 -7.23 -16.95
C LEU A 75 -8.04 -7.18 -18.30
N GLU A 76 -8.25 -6.09 -19.03
CA GLU A 76 -7.47 -5.79 -20.23
C GLU A 76 -5.99 -5.60 -19.87
N GLY A 77 -5.08 -6.22 -20.63
CA GLY A 77 -3.66 -6.36 -20.27
C GLY A 77 -3.33 -7.64 -19.50
N GLY A 78 -4.34 -8.36 -19.00
CA GLY A 78 -4.18 -9.60 -18.25
C GLY A 78 -4.02 -9.38 -16.74
N GLY A 79 -4.40 -10.39 -15.97
CA GLY A 79 -4.20 -10.40 -14.52
C GLY A 79 -2.81 -10.88 -14.10
N GLY A 80 -2.47 -10.70 -12.83
CA GLY A 80 -1.20 -11.11 -12.29
C GLY A 80 -0.95 -10.57 -10.88
N THR A 81 0.23 -10.87 -10.35
CA THR A 81 0.66 -10.40 -9.03
C THR A 81 1.86 -9.47 -9.14
N MET A 82 1.94 -8.55 -8.19
CA MET A 82 3.07 -7.63 -8.03
C MET A 82 3.34 -7.44 -6.55
N GLU A 83 4.60 -7.57 -6.12
CA GLU A 83 5.05 -7.23 -4.78
C GLU A 83 6.04 -6.07 -4.87
N MET A 84 5.87 -5.05 -4.04
CA MET A 84 6.76 -3.91 -3.91
C MET A 84 7.31 -3.85 -2.48
N THR A 85 8.62 -3.65 -2.32
CA THR A 85 9.28 -3.55 -1.02
C THR A 85 10.27 -2.40 -1.01
N GLY A 86 10.27 -1.56 0.02
CA GLY A 86 11.20 -0.44 0.10
C GLY A 86 10.71 0.71 0.98
N VAL A 87 11.03 1.94 0.58
CA VAL A 87 10.61 3.17 1.27
C VAL A 87 9.75 4.03 0.36
N GLN A 88 8.66 4.56 0.91
CA GLN A 88 7.79 5.54 0.26
C GLN A 88 7.68 6.78 1.15
N GLY A 89 7.66 7.95 0.51
CA GLY A 89 7.28 9.23 1.10
C GLY A 89 6.22 9.91 0.23
N TRP A 90 5.33 10.67 0.85
CA TRP A 90 4.13 11.26 0.22
C TRP A 90 4.10 12.79 0.27
N ASP A 91 4.96 13.44 1.06
CA ASP A 91 5.11 14.90 1.09
C ASP A 91 6.57 15.33 1.39
N PRO A 92 7.43 15.42 0.34
CA PRO A 92 7.13 15.21 -1.08
C PRO A 92 7.04 13.74 -1.50
N THR A 93 6.40 13.47 -2.66
CA THR A 93 6.37 12.14 -3.27
C THR A 93 7.78 11.66 -3.64
N VAL A 94 8.26 10.62 -2.93
CA VAL A 94 9.52 9.93 -3.20
C VAL A 94 9.35 8.44 -2.99
N MET A 95 10.00 7.61 -3.81
CA MET A 95 10.02 6.16 -3.62
C MET A 95 11.39 5.58 -3.94
N ASP A 96 11.79 4.56 -3.19
CA ASP A 96 12.89 3.66 -3.53
C ASP A 96 12.43 2.24 -3.18
N ILE A 97 11.97 1.52 -4.21
CA ILE A 97 11.28 0.24 -4.07
C ILE A 97 11.87 -0.80 -5.02
N THR A 98 11.89 -2.06 -4.57
CA THR A 98 12.09 -3.23 -5.44
C THR A 98 10.73 -3.84 -5.74
N VAL A 99 10.40 -3.88 -7.03
CA VAL A 99 9.20 -4.51 -7.59
C VAL A 99 9.57 -5.90 -8.11
N LYS A 100 8.69 -6.88 -7.92
CA LYS A 100 8.78 -8.24 -8.51
C LYS A 100 7.38 -8.78 -8.78
N GLY A 101 7.25 -9.82 -9.61
CA GLY A 101 5.98 -10.51 -9.86
C GLY A 101 5.66 -10.71 -11.34
N SER A 102 4.62 -11.49 -11.64
CA SER A 102 4.32 -11.93 -13.02
C SER A 102 4.06 -10.77 -13.97
N MET A 103 3.46 -9.68 -13.48
CA MET A 103 3.19 -8.49 -14.31
C MET A 103 4.46 -7.77 -14.75
N LEU A 104 5.53 -7.82 -13.97
CA LEU A 104 6.80 -7.17 -14.30
C LEU A 104 7.48 -7.85 -15.50
N GLY A 105 7.48 -9.18 -15.53
CA GLY A 105 8.02 -9.96 -16.65
C GLY A 105 7.21 -9.77 -17.93
N ALA A 106 5.87 -9.72 -17.81
CA ALA A 106 4.97 -9.47 -18.94
C ALA A 106 5.15 -8.07 -19.54
N ALA A 107 5.18 -7.02 -18.71
CA ALA A 107 5.31 -5.64 -19.17
C ALA A 107 6.67 -5.33 -19.85
N ASN A 108 7.74 -6.02 -19.43
CA ASN A 108 9.09 -5.81 -19.95
C ASN A 108 9.49 -6.80 -21.07
N GLY A 109 8.55 -7.58 -21.61
CA GLY A 109 8.83 -8.51 -22.73
C GLY A 109 9.88 -9.58 -22.41
N GLY A 110 9.95 -10.06 -21.17
CA GLY A 110 11.02 -10.94 -20.69
C GLY A 110 12.18 -10.23 -19.98
N GLY A 111 11.99 -8.98 -19.55
CA GLY A 111 12.90 -8.29 -18.63
C GLY A 111 12.97 -8.94 -17.24
N PRO A 112 13.79 -8.39 -16.32
CA PRO A 112 14.18 -9.07 -15.09
C PRO A 112 13.02 -9.32 -14.11
N ASP A 113 13.01 -10.50 -13.47
CA ASP A 113 12.01 -10.92 -12.46
C ASP A 113 11.84 -9.95 -11.29
N LYS A 114 12.83 -9.07 -11.08
CA LYS A 114 12.83 -7.97 -10.12
C LYS A 114 13.41 -6.72 -10.76
N MET A 115 12.83 -5.57 -10.46
CA MET A 115 13.25 -4.26 -10.93
C MET A 115 13.29 -3.30 -9.75
N ARG A 116 14.37 -2.53 -9.59
CA ARG A 116 14.39 -1.42 -8.64
C ARG A 116 13.85 -0.17 -9.32
N MET A 117 12.92 0.51 -8.67
CA MET A 117 12.33 1.75 -9.13
C MET A 117 12.60 2.84 -8.10
N ILE A 118 13.08 3.98 -8.58
CA ILE A 118 13.29 5.19 -7.80
C ILE A 118 12.38 6.28 -8.37
N MET A 119 11.61 6.94 -7.51
CA MET A 119 10.79 8.10 -7.88
C MET A 119 11.23 9.32 -7.07
N LEU A 120 11.42 10.45 -7.75
CA LEU A 120 11.77 11.74 -7.17
C LEU A 120 10.86 12.80 -7.80
N GLY A 121 9.75 13.10 -7.14
CA GLY A 121 8.69 13.94 -7.71
C GLY A 121 8.16 13.34 -9.02
N ASN A 122 8.30 14.09 -10.11
CA ASN A 122 7.80 13.71 -11.45
C ASN A 122 8.78 12.84 -12.26
N VAL A 123 9.96 12.52 -11.71
CA VAL A 123 11.00 11.74 -12.40
C VAL A 123 11.08 10.33 -11.83
N MET A 124 10.88 9.35 -12.70
CA MET A 124 11.03 7.93 -12.39
C MET A 124 12.35 7.41 -13.00
N TYR A 125 13.03 6.55 -12.25
CA TYR A 125 14.21 5.81 -12.69
C TYR A 125 13.96 4.32 -12.51
N MET A 126 14.16 3.54 -13.56
CA MET A 126 14.01 2.08 -13.54
C MET A 126 15.38 1.41 -13.74
N ASP A 127 15.76 0.50 -12.85
CA ASP A 127 16.92 -0.36 -13.03
C ASP A 127 16.57 -1.45 -14.06
N MET A 128 17.06 -1.28 -15.27
CA MET A 128 16.75 -2.15 -16.40
C MET A 128 17.51 -3.49 -16.35
N GLY A 129 18.41 -3.71 -15.40
CA GLY A 129 19.22 -4.92 -15.34
C GLY A 129 20.53 -4.83 -16.15
N ALA A 130 21.32 -5.89 -16.12
CA ALA A 130 22.64 -5.92 -16.77
C ALA A 130 22.58 -6.23 -18.27
N GLU A 131 21.61 -7.02 -18.71
CA GLU A 131 21.46 -7.44 -20.11
C GLU A 131 21.02 -6.27 -20.99
N GLN A 132 20.03 -5.50 -20.52
CA GLN A 132 19.57 -4.27 -21.17
C GLN A 132 20.65 -3.19 -21.11
N ALA A 133 21.42 -3.09 -20.01
CA ALA A 133 22.55 -2.17 -19.94
C ALA A 133 23.62 -2.43 -21.00
N ALA A 134 23.88 -3.70 -21.34
CA ALA A 134 24.82 -4.06 -22.41
C ALA A 134 24.39 -3.57 -23.80
N GLN A 135 23.10 -3.26 -23.99
CA GLN A 135 22.55 -2.68 -25.23
C GLN A 135 22.46 -1.14 -25.19
N MET A 136 22.76 -0.51 -24.04
CA MET A 136 22.62 0.92 -23.79
C MET A 136 23.95 1.55 -23.31
N ASP A 137 25.07 1.23 -23.96
CA ASP A 137 26.42 1.72 -23.61
C ASP A 137 26.84 1.47 -22.13
N GLY A 138 26.32 0.40 -21.52
CA GLY A 138 26.53 0.08 -20.11
C GLY A 138 25.63 0.85 -19.13
N LYS A 139 24.73 1.71 -19.62
CA LYS A 139 23.78 2.47 -18.80
C LYS A 139 22.70 1.55 -18.26
N ARG A 140 22.65 1.43 -16.94
CA ARG A 140 21.74 0.51 -16.23
C ARG A 140 20.36 1.12 -15.94
N TRP A 141 20.29 2.44 -15.83
CA TRP A 141 19.08 3.14 -15.41
C TRP A 141 18.38 3.82 -16.58
N MET A 142 17.08 3.61 -16.70
CA MET A 142 16.23 4.38 -17.60
C MET A 142 15.52 5.48 -16.81
N LYS A 143 15.74 6.73 -17.19
CA LYS A 143 15.03 7.92 -16.69
C LYS A 143 13.79 8.18 -17.53
N LEU A 144 12.66 8.38 -16.85
CA LEU A 144 11.38 8.78 -17.41
C LEU A 144 10.94 10.05 -16.69
N ASP A 145 11.05 11.17 -17.38
CA ASP A 145 10.73 12.50 -16.88
C ASP A 145 9.32 12.90 -17.35
N MET A 146 8.30 12.61 -16.55
CA MET A 146 6.91 12.84 -16.94
C MET A 146 6.62 14.32 -17.14
N GLN A 147 7.29 15.19 -16.39
CA GLN A 147 7.12 16.63 -16.54
C GLN A 147 7.75 17.14 -17.83
N ALA A 148 9.00 16.78 -18.13
CA ALA A 148 9.64 17.18 -19.38
C ALA A 148 8.92 16.59 -20.61
N ALA A 149 8.35 15.39 -20.52
CA ALA A 149 7.52 14.79 -21.56
C ALA A 149 6.20 15.55 -21.78
N ALA A 150 5.52 15.92 -20.70
CA ALA A 150 4.29 16.71 -20.72
C ALA A 150 4.54 18.10 -21.33
N GLU A 151 5.60 18.80 -20.89
CA GLU A 151 6.01 20.11 -21.40
C GLU A 151 6.41 20.05 -22.89
N ALA A 152 7.13 19.01 -23.31
CA ALA A 152 7.52 18.80 -24.71
C ALA A 152 6.35 18.43 -25.63
N SER A 153 5.28 17.82 -25.11
CA SER A 153 4.10 17.45 -25.91
C SER A 153 3.21 18.64 -26.25
N GLY A 154 3.20 19.68 -25.39
CA GLY A 154 2.24 20.79 -25.45
C GLY A 154 0.78 20.41 -25.16
N ASP A 155 0.48 19.12 -24.97
CA ASP A 155 -0.88 18.62 -24.72
C ASP A 155 -1.19 18.59 -23.22
N LYS A 156 -2.07 19.51 -22.81
CA LYS A 156 -2.55 19.62 -21.43
C LYS A 156 -3.37 18.40 -20.97
N ALA A 157 -4.05 17.69 -21.88
CA ALA A 157 -4.79 16.49 -21.55
C ALA A 157 -3.83 15.33 -21.24
N LEU A 158 -2.79 15.17 -22.06
CA LEU A 158 -1.71 14.20 -21.80
C LEU A 158 -0.98 14.54 -20.49
N SER A 159 -0.67 15.81 -20.26
CA SER A 159 -0.04 16.29 -19.01
C SER A 159 -0.87 15.87 -17.78
N LYS A 160 -2.17 16.16 -17.79
CA LYS A 160 -3.10 15.82 -16.70
C LYS A 160 -3.24 14.31 -16.50
N SER A 161 -3.21 13.53 -17.59
CA SER A 161 -3.24 12.07 -17.54
C SER A 161 -1.97 11.51 -16.87
N MET A 162 -0.79 12.00 -17.24
CA MET A 162 0.49 11.58 -16.66
C MET A 162 0.59 11.95 -15.17
N THR A 163 0.19 13.16 -14.77
CA THR A 163 0.19 13.56 -13.35
C THR A 163 -0.79 12.72 -12.53
N GLY A 164 -1.99 12.45 -13.06
CA GLY A 164 -2.96 11.56 -12.39
C GLY A 164 -2.45 10.12 -12.27
N GLY A 165 -1.70 9.62 -13.26
CA GLY A 165 -1.02 8.33 -13.20
C GLY A 165 0.02 8.27 -12.07
N LEU A 166 0.87 9.30 -11.94
CA LEU A 166 1.84 9.43 -10.85
C LEU A 166 1.16 9.50 -9.47
N GLU A 167 0.08 10.28 -9.34
CA GLU A 167 -0.71 10.36 -8.11
C GLU A 167 -1.33 9.01 -7.73
N ASN A 168 -1.81 8.23 -8.71
CA ASN A 168 -2.32 6.88 -8.49
C ASN A 168 -1.22 5.85 -8.15
N MET A 169 0.02 6.05 -8.61
CA MET A 169 1.16 5.24 -8.15
C MET A 169 1.56 5.59 -6.71
N ASN A 170 1.38 6.84 -6.29
CA ASN A 170 1.62 7.27 -4.91
C ASN A 170 0.46 6.87 -3.99
N GLN A 171 0.49 5.62 -3.51
CA GLN A 171 -0.46 5.08 -2.53
C GLN A 171 -0.24 5.68 -1.14
N ASP A 172 -0.59 6.95 -0.98
CA ASP A 172 -0.47 7.72 0.25
C ASP A 172 -1.43 7.18 1.34
N PRO A 173 -0.92 6.59 2.44
CA PRO A 173 -1.76 6.03 3.49
C PRO A 173 -2.59 7.08 4.24
N ALA A 174 -2.19 8.36 4.27
CA ALA A 174 -3.01 9.42 4.85
C ALA A 174 -4.25 9.68 3.98
N LYS A 175 -4.13 9.65 2.64
CA LYS A 175 -5.31 9.75 1.75
C LYS A 175 -6.27 8.58 1.93
N GLN A 176 -5.75 7.36 2.13
CA GLN A 176 -6.58 6.19 2.40
C GLN A 176 -7.35 6.30 3.73
N LEU A 177 -6.73 6.84 4.77
CA LEU A 177 -7.40 7.12 6.05
C LEU A 177 -8.46 8.22 5.93
N ALA A 178 -8.25 9.22 5.08
CA ALA A 178 -9.26 10.25 4.79
C ALA A 178 -10.49 9.65 4.07
N LEU A 179 -10.27 8.82 3.02
CA LEU A 179 -11.36 8.11 2.34
C LEU A 179 -12.13 7.17 3.29
N LEU A 180 -11.43 6.54 4.23
CA LEU A 180 -12.05 5.70 5.25
C LEU A 180 -12.92 6.50 6.24
N LEU A 181 -12.52 7.72 6.60
CA LEU A 181 -13.33 8.64 7.43
C LEU A 181 -14.61 9.10 6.73
N ASP A 182 -14.56 9.23 5.39
CA ASP A 182 -15.72 9.58 4.56
C ASP A 182 -16.64 8.38 4.29
N SER A 183 -16.27 7.15 4.69
CA SER A 183 -17.12 5.97 4.52
C SER A 183 -18.30 5.97 5.50
N PRO A 184 -19.56 5.94 5.02
CA PRO A 184 -20.74 5.91 5.89
C PRO A 184 -20.92 4.56 6.61
N ASN A 185 -20.14 3.54 6.23
CA ASN A 185 -20.19 2.18 6.77
C ASN A 185 -18.97 1.84 7.63
N LEU A 186 -18.24 2.86 8.12
CA LEU A 186 -17.06 2.70 8.96
C LEU A 186 -17.38 1.95 10.26
N LYS A 187 -16.69 0.83 10.49
CA LYS A 187 -16.90 -0.08 11.63
C LYS A 187 -15.58 -0.60 12.20
N HIS A 188 -15.59 -0.89 13.51
CA HIS A 188 -14.55 -1.66 14.20
C HIS A 188 -14.89 -3.16 14.10
N LEU A 189 -13.87 -3.98 13.83
CA LEU A 189 -14.00 -5.44 13.67
C LEU A 189 -13.37 -6.23 14.82
N GLY A 190 -12.61 -5.57 15.71
CA GLY A 190 -11.98 -6.18 16.87
C GLY A 190 -10.46 -6.01 16.91
N ALA A 191 -9.82 -6.71 17.84
CA ALA A 191 -8.37 -6.78 17.95
C ALA A 191 -7.81 -7.90 17.06
N GLU A 192 -6.69 -7.65 16.39
CA GLU A 192 -6.01 -8.62 15.52
C GLU A 192 -4.49 -8.40 15.60
N LYS A 193 -3.69 -9.45 15.34
CA LYS A 193 -2.23 -9.33 15.27
C LYS A 193 -1.75 -9.23 13.83
N VAL A 194 -0.98 -8.19 13.54
CA VAL A 194 -0.35 -7.99 12.23
C VAL A 194 1.17 -8.02 12.41
N GLU A 195 1.84 -9.00 11.80
CA GLU A 195 3.30 -9.22 11.90
C GLU A 195 3.84 -9.23 13.35
N GLY A 196 3.00 -9.66 14.30
CA GLY A 196 3.32 -9.73 15.73
C GLY A 196 2.94 -8.48 16.54
N ALA A 197 2.59 -7.36 15.90
CA ALA A 197 2.06 -6.18 16.57
C ALA A 197 0.57 -6.35 16.91
N GLU A 198 0.17 -5.91 18.11
CA GLU A 198 -1.25 -5.78 18.48
C GLU A 198 -1.88 -4.62 17.70
N THR A 199 -3.05 -4.85 17.12
CA THR A 199 -3.77 -3.84 16.33
C THR A 199 -5.27 -3.88 16.59
N GLN A 200 -5.94 -2.76 16.29
CA GLN A 200 -7.40 -2.68 16.16
C GLN A 200 -7.77 -2.61 14.68
N HIS A 201 -8.63 -3.50 14.23
CA HIS A 201 -9.04 -3.63 12.83
C HIS A 201 -10.33 -2.82 12.58
N TYR A 202 -10.29 -1.97 11.54
CA TYR A 202 -11.39 -1.16 11.07
C TYR A 202 -11.67 -1.39 9.59
N LYS A 203 -12.93 -1.29 9.17
CA LYS A 203 -13.37 -1.45 7.79
C LYS A 203 -14.35 -0.36 7.38
N GLY A 204 -14.22 0.12 6.14
CA GLY A 204 -15.22 0.91 5.43
C GLY A 204 -15.37 0.44 3.99
N THR A 205 -16.46 0.87 3.36
CA THR A 205 -16.77 0.64 1.95
C THR A 205 -17.41 1.91 1.39
N LEU A 206 -17.01 2.29 0.18
CA LEU A 206 -17.66 3.32 -0.64
C LEU A 206 -18.17 2.65 -1.92
N THR A 207 -19.48 2.70 -2.20
CA THR A 207 -19.99 2.33 -3.53
C THR A 207 -19.59 3.38 -4.56
N LEU A 208 -19.72 3.08 -5.86
CA LEU A 208 -19.49 4.07 -6.92
C LEU A 208 -20.35 5.33 -6.73
N GLU A 209 -21.62 5.17 -6.39
CA GLU A 209 -22.54 6.28 -6.12
C GLU A 209 -22.06 7.13 -4.94
N GLN A 210 -21.55 6.49 -3.89
CA GLN A 210 -21.01 7.16 -2.71
C GLN A 210 -19.71 7.91 -3.05
N MET A 211 -18.74 7.28 -3.73
CA MET A 211 -17.51 7.94 -4.19
C MET A 211 -17.82 9.18 -5.05
N VAL A 212 -18.81 9.08 -5.93
CA VAL A 212 -19.24 10.16 -6.82
C VAL A 212 -20.01 11.27 -6.09
N ALA A 213 -20.68 10.95 -4.98
CA ALA A 213 -21.41 11.91 -4.16
C ALA A 213 -20.55 12.60 -3.08
N THR A 214 -19.49 11.95 -2.58
CA THR A 214 -18.61 12.50 -1.54
C THR A 214 -17.39 13.23 -2.11
N ASN A 215 -16.93 12.88 -3.32
CA ASN A 215 -15.76 13.49 -3.93
C ASN A 215 -16.02 14.91 -4.46
N LYS A 216 -15.83 15.91 -3.60
CA LYS A 216 -15.92 17.34 -3.91
C LYS A 216 -14.94 17.81 -5.01
N SER A 217 -13.88 17.06 -5.30
CA SER A 217 -13.00 17.38 -6.44
C SER A 217 -13.68 17.13 -7.79
N LEU A 218 -14.85 16.50 -7.82
CA LEU A 218 -15.71 16.42 -9.01
C LEU A 218 -16.57 17.68 -9.24
N ASP A 219 -16.75 18.53 -8.21
CA ASP A 219 -17.59 19.73 -8.30
C ASP A 219 -16.95 20.83 -9.18
N VAL A 220 -15.65 20.72 -9.48
CA VAL A 220 -14.94 21.62 -10.41
C VAL A 220 -15.08 21.20 -11.87
N LEU A 221 -15.64 20.01 -12.15
CA LEU A 221 -15.89 19.53 -13.51
C LEU A 221 -17.24 20.05 -14.02
N SER A 222 -17.37 20.21 -15.34
CA SER A 222 -18.70 20.42 -15.91
C SER A 222 -19.59 19.18 -15.69
N GLU A 223 -20.91 19.34 -15.66
CA GLU A 223 -21.84 18.20 -15.52
C GLU A 223 -21.59 17.13 -16.59
N LYS A 224 -21.23 17.55 -17.81
CA LYS A 224 -20.88 16.66 -18.93
C LYS A 224 -19.61 15.87 -18.65
N ASP A 225 -18.55 16.52 -18.17
CA ASP A 225 -17.27 15.85 -17.89
C ASP A 225 -17.39 14.92 -16.68
N ARG A 226 -18.15 15.33 -15.66
CA ARG A 226 -18.49 14.49 -14.51
C ARG A 226 -19.32 13.27 -14.94
N ALA A 227 -20.32 13.45 -15.81
CA ALA A 227 -21.10 12.34 -16.35
C ALA A 227 -20.24 11.37 -17.18
N ALA A 228 -19.37 11.90 -18.03
CA ALA A 228 -18.45 11.09 -18.84
C ALA A 228 -17.43 10.30 -17.99
N LEU A 229 -16.92 10.89 -16.90
CA LEU A 229 -16.07 10.19 -15.93
C LEU A 229 -16.82 9.09 -15.19
N VAL A 230 -18.05 9.36 -14.74
CA VAL A 230 -18.89 8.32 -14.10
C VAL A 230 -19.21 7.20 -15.09
N GLU A 231 -19.44 7.52 -16.36
CA GLU A 231 -19.68 6.53 -17.41
C GLU A 231 -18.42 5.70 -17.71
N SER A 232 -17.22 6.30 -17.72
CA SER A 232 -15.97 5.54 -17.94
C SER A 232 -15.66 4.60 -16.77
N VAL A 233 -15.88 5.04 -15.53
CA VAL A 233 -15.74 4.19 -14.33
C VAL A 233 -16.77 3.05 -14.33
N LYS A 234 -18.01 3.30 -14.79
CA LYS A 234 -19.01 2.25 -15.01
C LYS A 234 -18.65 1.27 -16.13
N LYS A 235 -18.03 1.75 -17.22
CA LYS A 235 -17.52 0.90 -18.32
C LYS A 235 -16.35 0.02 -17.89
N ALA A 236 -15.47 0.55 -17.03
CA ALA A 236 -14.46 -0.23 -16.31
C ALA A 236 -15.06 -1.20 -15.27
N GLY A 237 -16.39 -1.24 -15.14
CA GLY A 237 -17.13 -2.16 -14.29
C GLY A 237 -17.02 -1.88 -12.79
N ILE A 238 -16.38 -0.79 -12.36
CA ILE A 238 -16.08 -0.52 -10.96
C ILE A 238 -17.37 -0.24 -10.19
N THR A 239 -17.58 -0.96 -9.09
CA THR A 239 -18.82 -0.92 -8.27
C THR A 239 -18.59 -0.45 -6.85
N ALA A 240 -17.45 -0.77 -6.24
CA ALA A 240 -17.14 -0.38 -4.87
C ALA A 240 -15.62 -0.35 -4.59
N TYR A 241 -15.27 0.46 -3.60
CA TYR A 241 -13.95 0.59 -2.99
C TYR A 241 -14.06 0.16 -1.52
N ASP A 242 -13.47 -0.98 -1.17
CA ASP A 242 -13.31 -1.43 0.21
C ASP A 242 -11.98 -0.93 0.76
N THR A 243 -11.97 -0.51 2.03
CA THR A 243 -10.76 -0.12 2.76
C THR A 243 -10.80 -0.74 4.16
N GLU A 244 -9.78 -1.53 4.46
CA GLU A 244 -9.54 -2.14 5.77
C GLU A 244 -8.21 -1.61 6.31
N VAL A 245 -8.14 -1.32 7.61
CA VAL A 245 -6.94 -0.82 8.26
C VAL A 245 -6.78 -1.41 9.66
N TRP A 246 -5.54 -1.78 9.98
CA TRP A 246 -5.13 -2.29 11.27
C TRP A 246 -4.27 -1.24 11.95
N VAL A 247 -4.80 -0.58 12.97
CA VAL A 247 -4.13 0.54 13.67
C VAL A 247 -3.47 0.02 14.96
N ARG A 248 -2.19 0.31 15.13
CA ARG A 248 -1.40 -0.03 16.33
C ARG A 248 -1.72 0.93 17.48
N GLU A 249 -1.36 0.56 18.71
CA GLU A 249 -1.52 1.42 19.90
C GLU A 249 -0.77 2.75 19.78
N ASP A 250 0.36 2.78 19.06
CA ASP A 250 1.09 4.02 18.75
C ASP A 250 0.33 4.95 17.78
N GLY A 251 -0.83 4.54 17.29
CA GLY A 251 -1.72 5.29 16.41
C GLY A 251 -1.34 5.23 14.94
N TYR A 252 -0.33 4.46 14.54
CA TYR A 252 0.00 4.25 13.13
C TYR A 252 -0.66 2.98 12.58
N PRO A 253 -1.01 2.95 11.28
CA PRO A 253 -1.29 1.69 10.59
C PRO A 253 -0.12 0.69 10.74
N ALA A 254 -0.44 -0.59 10.90
CA ALA A 254 0.47 -1.70 10.60
C ALA A 254 0.19 -2.25 9.19
N ARG A 255 -1.09 -2.28 8.81
CA ARG A 255 -1.56 -2.76 7.52
C ARG A 255 -2.75 -1.96 7.03
N MET A 256 -2.88 -1.84 5.71
CA MET A 256 -4.10 -1.46 5.01
C MET A 256 -4.37 -2.46 3.89
N ASP A 257 -5.61 -2.87 3.72
CA ASP A 257 -6.06 -3.63 2.55
C ASP A 257 -7.08 -2.79 1.77
N ILE A 258 -6.88 -2.71 0.47
CA ILE A 258 -7.73 -2.01 -0.48
C ILE A 258 -8.32 -3.04 -1.45
N GLY A 259 -9.63 -2.98 -1.66
CA GLY A 259 -10.35 -3.82 -2.61
C GLY A 259 -11.14 -2.99 -3.60
N MET A 260 -10.75 -2.99 -4.88
CA MET A 260 -11.53 -2.37 -5.95
C MET A 260 -12.33 -3.44 -6.69
N LYS A 261 -13.65 -3.47 -6.45
CA LYS A 261 -14.54 -4.44 -7.08
C LYS A 261 -14.97 -3.97 -8.46
N SER A 262 -14.72 -4.77 -9.49
CA SER A 262 -15.25 -4.55 -10.84
C SER A 262 -16.00 -5.77 -11.39
N ALA A 263 -16.65 -5.60 -12.55
CA ALA A 263 -17.30 -6.69 -13.29
C ALA A 263 -16.31 -7.78 -13.75
N GLN A 264 -15.01 -7.46 -13.84
CA GLN A 264 -13.94 -8.35 -14.28
C GLN A 264 -13.26 -9.10 -13.11
N GLY A 265 -13.63 -8.79 -11.86
CA GLY A 265 -13.07 -9.35 -10.64
C GLY A 265 -12.78 -8.27 -9.59
N THR A 266 -12.07 -8.62 -8.53
CA THR A 266 -11.61 -7.63 -7.53
C THR A 266 -10.11 -7.44 -7.66
N VAL A 267 -9.66 -6.20 -7.81
CA VAL A 267 -8.26 -5.83 -7.61
C VAL A 267 -8.03 -5.73 -6.11
N THR A 268 -7.07 -6.50 -5.59
CA THR A 268 -6.70 -6.48 -4.17
C THR A 268 -5.32 -5.83 -4.02
N MET A 269 -5.15 -5.05 -2.97
CA MET A 269 -3.86 -4.45 -2.62
C MET A 269 -3.71 -4.41 -1.10
N GLY A 270 -2.83 -5.27 -0.57
CA GLY A 270 -2.42 -5.26 0.83
C GLY A 270 -1.12 -4.48 1.00
N MET A 271 -1.08 -3.55 1.94
CA MET A 271 0.06 -2.69 2.25
C MET A 271 0.42 -2.84 3.72
N TYR A 272 1.67 -3.19 4.01
CA TYR A 272 2.22 -3.31 5.35
C TYR A 272 3.21 -2.18 5.58
N PHE A 273 3.17 -1.56 6.76
CA PHE A 273 3.91 -0.34 7.08
C PHE A 273 4.77 -0.50 8.34
N SER A 274 6.00 0.00 8.27
CA SER A 274 6.95 0.04 9.38
C SER A 274 7.84 1.30 9.28
N ASP A 275 8.63 1.58 10.32
CA ASP A 275 9.63 2.66 10.34
C ASP A 275 9.10 4.03 9.84
N TYR A 276 7.92 4.43 10.32
CA TYR A 276 7.33 5.74 10.02
C TYR A 276 8.28 6.89 10.38
N GLY A 277 8.38 7.87 9.47
CA GLY A 277 9.29 9.01 9.62
C GLY A 277 10.77 8.67 9.37
N SER A 278 11.11 7.45 8.93
CA SER A 278 12.45 7.14 8.44
C SER A 278 12.79 8.10 7.30
N LYS A 279 13.91 8.83 7.40
CA LYS A 279 14.32 9.73 6.31
C LYS A 279 14.43 8.94 5.02
N ALA A 280 13.50 9.18 4.10
CA ALA A 280 13.53 8.63 2.75
C ALA A 280 14.68 9.30 1.97
N THR A 281 15.91 8.88 2.24
CA THR A 281 17.13 9.31 1.53
C THR A 281 17.19 8.64 0.16
N VAL A 282 16.16 8.89 -0.64
CA VAL A 282 16.07 8.51 -2.04
C VAL A 282 16.99 9.44 -2.83
N GLN A 283 17.86 8.89 -3.66
CA GLN A 283 18.79 9.65 -4.49
C GLN A 283 18.66 9.23 -5.95
N ALA A 284 18.85 10.17 -6.87
CA ALA A 284 18.88 9.85 -8.29
C ALA A 284 20.09 8.94 -8.60
N PRO A 285 19.96 7.95 -9.49
CA PRO A 285 21.11 7.23 -10.02
C PRO A 285 22.13 8.16 -10.68
N PRO A 286 23.42 7.77 -10.76
CA PRO A 286 24.43 8.58 -11.43
C PRO A 286 24.08 8.84 -12.90
N ALA A 287 24.13 10.09 -13.34
CA ALA A 287 23.79 10.48 -14.71
C ALA A 287 24.60 9.72 -15.79
N LYS A 288 25.86 9.39 -15.50
CA LYS A 288 26.70 8.55 -16.38
C LYS A 288 26.10 7.17 -16.64
N ASP A 289 25.44 6.58 -15.65
CA ASP A 289 24.88 5.22 -15.68
C ASP A 289 23.39 5.23 -16.10
N THR A 290 22.88 6.40 -16.50
CA THR A 290 21.47 6.67 -16.83
C THR A 290 21.30 7.07 -18.31
N VAL A 291 20.22 6.61 -18.94
CA VAL A 291 19.70 7.07 -20.24
C VAL A 291 18.34 7.73 -20.04
N ASP A 292 18.03 8.83 -20.73
CA ASP A 292 16.70 9.44 -20.72
C ASP A 292 15.87 8.91 -21.91
N LEU A 293 14.73 8.29 -21.61
CA LEU A 293 13.88 7.65 -22.61
C LEU A 293 13.32 8.65 -23.63
N PHE A 294 12.94 9.85 -23.19
CA PHE A 294 12.30 10.83 -24.07
C PHE A 294 13.31 11.52 -24.98
N GLU A 295 14.52 11.80 -24.48
CA GLU A 295 15.61 12.30 -25.33
C GLU A 295 16.06 11.25 -26.36
N MET A 296 16.12 9.97 -25.98
CA MET A 296 16.39 8.88 -26.92
C MET A 296 15.33 8.80 -28.03
N LEU A 297 14.04 8.87 -27.68
CA LEU A 297 12.95 8.84 -28.66
C LEU A 297 12.95 10.07 -29.59
N LYS A 298 13.25 11.27 -29.08
CA LYS A 298 13.43 12.48 -29.90
C LYS A 298 14.57 12.29 -30.92
N GLY A 299 15.70 11.74 -30.49
CA GLY A 299 16.84 11.46 -31.36
C GLY A 299 16.51 10.48 -32.50
N LEU A 300 15.78 9.41 -32.19
CA LEU A 300 15.32 8.43 -33.18
C LEU A 300 14.30 9.04 -34.17
N GLY A 301 13.35 9.84 -33.68
CA GLY A 301 12.38 10.55 -34.52
C GLY A 301 13.01 11.55 -35.49
N ALA A 302 14.10 12.21 -35.09
CA ALA A 302 14.87 13.09 -35.96
C ALA A 302 15.73 12.34 -37.01
N GLY A 303 16.12 11.09 -36.73
CA GLY A 303 16.93 10.25 -37.62
C GLY A 303 16.12 9.57 -38.74
N GLY A 304 14.85 9.23 -38.50
CA GLY A 304 13.99 8.50 -39.46
C GLY A 304 13.56 9.29 -40.71
N GLY A 305 13.86 10.60 -40.78
CA GLY A 305 13.49 11.48 -41.90
C GLY A 305 14.46 11.48 -43.09
N LYS A 306 15.46 10.59 -43.13
CA LYS A 306 16.40 10.45 -44.25
C LYS A 306 16.68 8.98 -44.60
N ALA A 307 15.78 8.42 -45.40
CA ALA A 307 16.01 7.25 -46.26
C ALA A 307 15.29 7.52 -47.60
#